data_AF-A0A497JVZ7-F1
#
_entry.id   AF-A0A497JVZ7-F1
#
_cell.length_a   1.000
_cell.length_b   1.000
_cell.length_c   1.000
_cell.angle_alpha   90.00
_cell.angle_beta   90.00
_cell.angle_gamma   90.00
#
_symmetry.space_group_name_H-M   'P 1'
#
loop_
_entity.id
_entity.type
_entity.pdbx_description
1 polymer ?
#
loop_
_entity_poly.entity_id
_entity_poly.type
_entity_poly.pdbx_seq_one_letter_code
_entity_poly.pdbx_strand_id
1 'polypeptide(L)'
;MKNYVKAKLRAGGTSIGAWVTIGHPDVAEIMSMLGFECLLFDAEHSPLNVETLQGMLQAMSYTEKCIPIIRVAWNDVALIKRALDIGAYGIVIPWINSKEEAINAVRYCRYPPRGVRGYGPRRAALHDPEYVKTAD
;
A
#
# COMPACT_ATOMS: atom_id res chain seq x y z
N MET A 1 -2.88 10.70 1.77
CA MET A 1 -4.23 10.08 1.92
C MET A 1 -4.54 9.92 3.40
N LYS A 2 -5.79 10.09 3.83
CA LYS A 2 -6.18 9.75 5.22
C LYS A 2 -6.18 8.23 5.38
N ASN A 3 -5.17 7.69 6.07
CA ASN A 3 -5.04 6.26 6.35
C ASN A 3 -5.58 5.94 7.75
N TYR A 4 -6.85 5.52 7.84
CA TYR A 4 -7.50 5.20 9.13
C TYR A 4 -6.91 3.95 9.78
N VAL A 5 -6.42 2.96 9.02
CA VAL A 5 -5.73 1.79 9.57
C VAL A 5 -4.46 2.22 10.31
N LYS A 6 -3.63 3.10 9.71
CA LYS A 6 -2.44 3.68 10.35
C LYS A 6 -2.80 4.44 11.63
N ALA A 7 -3.90 5.20 11.63
CA ALA A 7 -4.38 5.91 12.82
C ALA A 7 -4.85 4.95 13.92
N LYS A 8 -5.62 3.92 13.58
CA LYS A 8 -6.13 2.89 14.50
C LYS A 8 -5.00 2.09 15.14
N LEU A 9 -4.02 1.65 14.34
CA LEU A 9 -2.83 0.93 14.84
C LEU A 9 -1.99 1.79 15.78
N ARG A 10 -1.82 3.09 15.49
CA ARG A 10 -1.12 4.03 16.39
C ARG A 10 -1.82 4.23 17.73
N ALA A 11 -3.16 4.12 17.75
CA ALA A 11 -3.95 4.19 18.97
C ALA A 11 -3.97 2.86 19.75
N GLY A 12 -3.20 1.85 19.32
CA GLY A 12 -3.17 0.52 19.95
C GLY A 12 -4.37 -0.37 19.60
N GLY A 13 -5.20 0.04 18.64
CA GLY A 13 -6.34 -0.75 18.17
C GLY A 13 -5.95 -1.83 17.16
N THR A 14 -6.87 -2.76 16.92
CA THR A 14 -6.70 -3.87 15.97
C THR A 14 -7.40 -3.57 14.64
N SER A 15 -6.74 -3.86 13.52
CA SER A 15 -7.36 -3.81 12.18
C SER A 15 -7.56 -5.23 11.65
N ILE A 16 -8.72 -5.53 11.07
CA ILE A 16 -8.98 -6.84 10.45
C ILE A 16 -8.90 -6.72 8.93
N GLY A 17 -8.12 -7.59 8.30
CA GLY A 17 -7.93 -7.61 6.85
C GLY A 17 -7.84 -9.02 6.27
N ALA A 18 -7.78 -9.10 4.95
CA ALA A 18 -7.65 -10.35 4.21
C ALA A 18 -6.45 -10.34 3.25
N TRP A 19 -5.87 -11.52 3.04
CA TRP A 19 -4.79 -11.73 2.07
C TRP A 19 -5.38 -11.99 0.69
N VAL A 20 -4.85 -11.34 -0.34
CA VAL A 20 -5.32 -11.48 -1.72
C VAL A 20 -4.18 -11.97 -2.61
N THR A 21 -4.37 -13.17 -3.15
CA THR A 21 -3.41 -13.86 -4.04
C THR A 21 -3.97 -14.12 -5.45
N ILE A 22 -5.28 -13.98 -5.63
CA ILE A 22 -5.96 -14.16 -6.93
C ILE A 22 -5.99 -12.82 -7.66
N GLY A 23 -5.27 -12.73 -8.78
CA GLY A 23 -5.06 -11.49 -9.54
C GLY A 23 -6.21 -11.12 -10.47
N HIS A 24 -7.37 -10.76 -9.91
CA HIS A 24 -8.51 -10.27 -10.69
C HIS A 24 -9.19 -9.05 -10.04
N PRO A 25 -9.56 -8.01 -10.80
CA PRO A 25 -10.27 -6.84 -10.28
C PRO A 25 -11.55 -7.18 -9.50
N ASP A 26 -12.40 -8.07 -10.02
CA ASP A 26 -13.63 -8.52 -9.34
C ASP A 26 -13.38 -9.09 -7.95
N VAL A 27 -12.25 -9.79 -7.76
CA VAL A 27 -11.87 -10.30 -6.43
C VAL A 27 -11.60 -9.15 -5.48
N ALA A 28 -10.84 -8.14 -5.91
CA ALA A 28 -10.54 -6.97 -5.09
C ALA A 28 -11.80 -6.14 -4.77
N GLU A 29 -12.66 -5.95 -5.77
CA GLU A 29 -13.93 -5.23 -5.63
C GLU A 29 -14.84 -5.90 -4.60
N ILE A 30 -15.18 -7.18 -4.82
CA ILE A 30 -16.06 -7.95 -3.94
C ILE A 30 -15.48 -8.01 -2.53
N MET A 31 -14.20 -8.38 -2.39
CA MET A 31 -13.56 -8.51 -1.08
C MET A 31 -13.56 -7.19 -0.30
N SER A 32 -13.40 -6.05 -0.98
CA SER A 32 -13.39 -4.75 -0.32
C SER A 32 -14.74 -4.42 0.35
N MET A 33 -15.83 -4.99 -0.16
CA MET A 33 -17.20 -4.77 0.33
C MET A 33 -17.60 -5.69 1.49
N LEU A 34 -16.78 -6.70 1.83
CA LEU A 34 -17.11 -7.70 2.87
C LEU A 34 -16.85 -7.23 4.31
N GLY A 35 -16.54 -5.94 4.51
CA GLY A 35 -16.32 -5.37 5.84
C GLY A 35 -14.88 -5.48 6.36
N PHE A 36 -13.93 -5.91 5.52
CA PHE A 36 -12.50 -5.84 5.85
C PHE A 36 -12.03 -4.39 5.88
N GLU A 37 -11.16 -4.07 6.84
CA GLU A 37 -10.53 -2.75 6.95
C GLU A 37 -9.31 -2.62 6.04
N CYS A 38 -8.71 -3.71 5.59
CA CYS A 38 -7.67 -3.67 4.57
C CYS A 38 -7.61 -4.97 3.77
N LEU A 39 -7.17 -4.86 2.52
CA LEU A 39 -6.75 -6.00 1.70
C LEU A 39 -5.25 -5.94 1.50
N LEU A 40 -4.57 -7.05 1.79
CA LEU A 40 -3.14 -7.20 1.58
C LEU A 40 -2.91 -7.98 0.29
N PHE A 41 -2.43 -7.27 -0.74
CA PHE A 41 -2.08 -7.84 -2.03
C PHE A 41 -0.65 -8.34 -2.04
N ASP A 42 -0.46 -9.57 -2.48
CA ASP A 42 0.80 -10.26 -2.32
C ASP A 42 1.65 -10.31 -3.60
N ALA A 43 2.60 -9.39 -3.74
CA ALA A 43 3.53 -9.41 -4.87
C ALA A 43 4.80 -10.23 -4.60
N GLU A 44 4.93 -10.89 -3.44
CA GLU A 44 6.09 -11.75 -3.12
C GLU A 44 5.85 -13.21 -3.53
N HIS A 45 4.66 -13.74 -3.25
CA HIS A 45 4.35 -15.15 -3.49
C HIS A 45 3.17 -15.40 -4.43
N SER A 46 2.56 -14.34 -4.98
CA SER A 46 1.50 -14.47 -5.98
C SER A 46 1.93 -13.83 -7.30
N PRO A 47 1.36 -14.26 -8.45
CA PRO A 47 1.71 -13.73 -9.76
C PRO A 47 1.07 -12.35 -10.02
N LEU A 48 1.24 -11.40 -9.10
CA LEU A 48 0.68 -10.06 -9.16
C LEU A 48 1.75 -9.06 -9.59
N ASN A 49 1.72 -8.66 -10.86
CA ASN A 49 2.57 -7.58 -11.37
C ASN A 49 1.94 -6.20 -11.09
N VAL A 50 2.66 -5.12 -11.42
CA VAL A 50 2.19 -3.76 -11.10
C VAL A 50 0.91 -3.38 -11.83
N GLU A 51 0.73 -3.86 -13.06
CA GLU A 51 -0.43 -3.55 -13.89
C GLU A 51 -1.69 -4.24 -13.33
N THR A 52 -1.58 -5.52 -12.97
CA THR A 52 -2.63 -6.28 -12.28
C THR A 52 -2.98 -5.62 -10.95
N LEU A 53 -1.98 -5.28 -10.13
CA LEU A 53 -2.19 -4.59 -8.86
C LEU A 53 -2.90 -3.25 -9.06
N GLN A 54 -2.48 -2.45 -10.05
CA GLN A 54 -3.14 -1.17 -10.32
C GLN A 54 -4.61 -1.36 -10.70
N GLY A 55 -4.93 -2.35 -11.54
CA GLY A 55 -6.32 -2.68 -11.90
C GLY A 55 -7.16 -3.13 -10.70
N MET A 56 -6.59 -3.96 -9.82
CA MET A 56 -7.24 -4.39 -8.58
C MET A 56 -7.49 -3.21 -7.62
N LEU A 57 -6.49 -2.35 -7.43
CA LEU A 57 -6.60 -1.14 -6.62
C LEU A 57 -7.61 -0.14 -7.21
N GLN A 58 -7.75 -0.09 -8.54
CA GLN A 58 -8.78 0.70 -9.24
C GLN A 58 -10.18 0.20 -8.92
N ALA A 59 -10.39 -1.11 -8.91
CA ALA A 59 -11.69 -1.71 -8.61
C ALA A 59 -12.18 -1.39 -7.18
N MET A 60 -11.25 -1.22 -6.23
CA MET A 60 -11.58 -0.85 -4.85
C MET A 60 -11.96 0.64 -4.66
N SER A 61 -11.87 1.50 -5.68
CA SER A 61 -11.94 2.98 -5.50
C SER A 61 -13.26 3.49 -4.90
N TYR A 62 -14.34 2.73 -5.04
CA TYR A 62 -15.66 3.08 -4.50
C TYR A 62 -15.85 2.65 -3.04
N THR A 63 -14.89 1.92 -2.46
CA THR A 63 -14.94 1.44 -1.09
C THR A 63 -14.14 2.34 -0.17
N GLU A 64 -14.81 3.14 0.67
CA GLU A 64 -14.14 4.12 1.54
C GLU A 64 -13.41 3.51 2.75
N LYS A 65 -13.91 2.35 3.24
CA LYS A 65 -13.47 1.73 4.50
C LYS A 65 -12.53 0.54 4.34
N CYS A 66 -12.07 0.25 3.13
CA CYS A 66 -11.14 -0.85 2.88
C CYS A 66 -9.94 -0.33 2.09
N ILE A 67 -8.76 -0.28 2.70
CA ILE A 67 -7.56 0.25 2.04
C ILE A 67 -6.69 -0.86 1.44
N PRO A 68 -6.02 -0.60 0.30
CA PRO A 68 -5.05 -1.52 -0.25
C PRO A 68 -3.70 -1.40 0.45
N ILE A 69 -3.17 -2.55 0.89
CA ILE A 69 -1.79 -2.73 1.37
C ILE A 69 -1.10 -3.68 0.40
N ILE A 70 0.15 -3.42 0.03
CA ILE A 70 0.91 -4.31 -0.87
C ILE A 70 2.08 -4.92 -0.11
N ARG A 71 2.21 -6.24 -0.13
CA ARG A 71 3.49 -6.91 0.16
C ARG A 71 4.34 -6.88 -1.08
N VAL A 72 5.46 -6.15 -1.03
CA VAL A 72 6.41 -6.07 -2.15
C VAL A 72 7.32 -7.30 -2.17
N ALA A 73 7.86 -7.64 -3.35
CA ALA A 73 8.73 -8.80 -3.50
C ALA A 73 10.06 -8.70 -2.73
N TRP A 74 10.53 -7.47 -2.42
CA TRP A 74 11.78 -7.26 -1.70
C TRP A 74 11.86 -5.85 -1.08
N ASN A 75 12.81 -5.64 -0.16
CA ASN A 75 13.17 -4.32 0.36
C ASN A 75 13.95 -3.50 -0.68
N ASP A 76 13.27 -3.10 -1.75
CA ASP A 76 13.84 -2.38 -2.89
C ASP A 76 13.11 -1.05 -3.11
N VAL A 77 13.89 0.02 -3.31
CA VAL A 77 13.36 1.38 -3.47
C VAL A 77 12.45 1.53 -4.69
N ALA A 78 12.74 0.84 -5.80
CA ALA A 78 11.94 0.93 -7.01
C ALA A 78 10.62 0.17 -6.86
N LEU A 79 10.65 -1.02 -6.24
CA LEU A 79 9.43 -1.81 -5.97
C LEU A 79 8.50 -1.07 -4.99
N ILE A 80 9.04 -0.58 -3.87
CA ILE A 80 8.28 0.16 -2.85
C ILE A 80 7.69 1.44 -3.44
N LYS A 81 8.49 2.23 -4.18
CA LYS A 81 8.02 3.44 -4.85
C LYS A 81 6.88 3.13 -5.81
N ARG A 82 7.02 2.11 -6.68
CA ARG A 82 5.97 1.73 -7.65
C ARG A 82 4.68 1.33 -6.97
N ALA A 83 4.75 0.52 -5.92
CA ALA A 83 3.58 0.10 -5.14
C ALA A 83 2.84 1.30 -4.52
N LEU A 84 3.58 2.25 -3.94
CA LEU A 84 3.00 3.47 -3.40
C LEU A 84 2.43 4.39 -4.50
N ASP A 85 3.07 4.48 -5.67
CA ASP A 85 2.62 5.36 -6.78
C ASP A 85 1.31 4.89 -7.42
N ILE A 86 1.04 3.57 -7.42
CA ILE A 86 -0.24 3.00 -7.85
C ILE A 86 -1.34 3.09 -6.78
N GLY A 87 -1.06 3.69 -5.63
CA GLY A 87 -2.07 4.03 -4.62
C GLY A 87 -2.16 3.05 -3.45
N ALA A 88 -1.13 2.25 -3.17
CA ALA A 88 -1.07 1.52 -1.91
C ALA A 88 -1.00 2.48 -0.71
N TYR A 89 -1.79 2.21 0.32
CA TYR A 89 -1.84 3.01 1.56
C TYR A 89 -0.81 2.56 2.59
N GLY A 90 -0.31 1.32 2.46
CA GLY A 90 0.71 0.73 3.29
C GLY A 90 1.49 -0.33 2.52
N ILE A 91 2.70 -0.61 2.98
CA ILE A 91 3.59 -1.61 2.38
C ILE A 91 4.01 -2.61 3.46
N VAL A 92 3.93 -3.90 3.13
CA VAL A 92 4.56 -4.97 3.89
C VAL A 92 5.86 -5.31 3.18
N ILE A 93 6.97 -5.28 3.91
CA ILE A 93 8.30 -5.52 3.36
C ILE A 93 8.83 -6.82 3.97
N PRO A 94 9.12 -7.84 3.15
CA PRO A 94 9.56 -9.11 3.68
C PRO A 94 11.05 -9.06 4.07
N TRP A 95 11.49 -10.04 4.86
CA TRP A 95 12.91 -10.27 5.19
C TRP A 95 13.67 -9.08 5.81
N ILE A 96 13.02 -8.25 6.62
CA ILE A 96 13.72 -7.24 7.43
C ILE A 96 14.37 -7.94 8.63
N ASN A 97 15.68 -8.12 8.58
CA ASN A 97 16.47 -8.85 9.57
C ASN A 97 17.49 -7.97 10.32
N SER A 98 17.62 -6.70 9.92
CA SER A 98 18.51 -5.73 10.57
C SER A 98 17.85 -4.37 10.78
N LYS A 99 18.44 -3.59 11.70
CA LYS A 99 18.03 -2.21 11.96
C LYS A 99 18.22 -1.34 10.71
N GLU A 100 19.31 -1.55 9.98
CA GLU A 100 19.67 -0.81 8.77
C GLU A 100 18.65 -1.06 7.66
N GLU A 101 18.24 -2.32 7.46
CA GLU A 101 17.17 -2.68 6.52
C GLU A 101 15.83 -2.02 6.90
N ALA A 102 15.48 -2.01 8.18
CA ALA A 102 14.25 -1.35 8.67
C ALA A 102 14.28 0.18 8.44
N ILE A 103 15.43 0.82 8.69
CA ILE A 103 15.61 2.25 8.42
C ILE A 103 15.47 2.52 6.92
N ASN A 104 16.10 1.71 6.07
CA ASN A 104 16.02 1.87 4.61
C ASN A 104 14.60 1.65 4.09
N ALA A 105 13.88 0.64 4.58
CA ALA A 105 12.47 0.40 4.30
C ALA A 105 11.60 1.65 4.55
N VAL A 106 11.76 2.29 5.71
CA VAL A 106 11.04 3.54 6.03
C VAL A 106 11.47 4.68 5.10
N ARG A 107 12.76 4.82 4.81
CA ARG A 107 13.29 5.85 3.90
C ARG A 107 12.76 5.69 2.47
N TYR A 108 12.57 4.46 2.00
CA TYR A 108 12.03 4.18 0.66
C TYR A 108 10.55 4.56 0.52
N CYS A 109 9.81 4.61 1.63
CA CYS A 109 8.41 5.03 1.64
C CYS A 109 8.21 6.56 1.68
N ARG A 110 9.23 7.34 2.09
CA ARG A 110 9.09 8.78 2.37
C ARG A 110 9.77 9.66 1.33
N TYR A 111 9.17 10.81 1.06
CA TYR A 111 9.78 11.82 0.19
C TYR A 111 10.96 12.54 0.89
N PRO A 112 11.88 13.17 0.13
CA PRO A 112 12.88 14.08 0.69
C PRO A 112 12.23 15.21 1.51
N PRO A 113 12.85 15.68 2.61
CA PRO A 113 14.16 15.27 3.14
C PRO A 113 14.11 14.03 4.08
N ARG A 114 12.93 13.48 4.35
CA ARG A 114 12.74 12.39 5.33
C ARG A 114 13.10 11.01 4.79
N GLY A 115 13.18 10.87 3.49
CA GLY A 115 13.49 9.63 2.79
C GLY A 115 14.04 9.90 1.40
N VAL A 116 13.93 8.89 0.53
CA VAL A 116 14.50 8.88 -0.82
C VAL A 116 13.49 8.47 -1.89
N ARG A 117 12.19 8.43 -1.56
CA ARG A 117 11.13 8.17 -2.54
C ARG A 117 11.15 9.26 -3.61
N GLY A 118 11.24 8.88 -4.88
CA GLY A 118 11.13 9.81 -6.00
C GLY A 118 9.72 10.39 -6.12
N TYR A 119 9.60 11.69 -6.41
CA TYR A 119 8.31 12.38 -6.53
C TYR A 119 7.72 12.24 -7.94
N GLY A 120 6.51 11.69 -8.02
CA GLY A 120 5.73 11.57 -9.24
C GLY A 120 4.37 10.90 -9.00
N PRO A 121 3.60 11.32 -7.97
CA PRO A 121 2.38 10.63 -7.61
C PRO A 121 1.34 10.80 -8.72
N ARG A 122 0.87 9.67 -9.27
CA ARG A 122 -0.26 9.63 -10.20
C ARG A 122 -1.53 9.27 -9.44
N ARG A 123 -1.84 7.97 -9.36
CA ARG A 123 -3.04 7.45 -8.70
C ARG A 123 -3.06 7.77 -7.20
N ALA A 124 -1.90 7.73 -6.54
CA ALA A 124 -1.78 8.03 -5.11
C ALA A 124 -2.29 9.43 -4.70
N ALA A 125 -2.25 10.41 -5.60
CA ALA A 125 -2.73 11.77 -5.36
C ALA A 125 -4.15 12.03 -5.89
N LEU A 126 -4.73 11.10 -6.66
CA LEU A 126 -5.97 11.32 -7.42
C LEU A 126 -7.15 11.77 -6.55
N HIS A 127 -7.27 11.22 -5.35
CA HIS A 127 -8.36 11.49 -4.41
C HIS A 127 -7.90 12.26 -3.17
N ASP A 128 -6.70 12.85 -3.20
CA ASP A 128 -6.17 13.62 -2.08
C ASP A 128 -5.61 14.97 -2.56
N PRO A 129 -6.41 16.05 -2.48
CA PRO A 129 -5.95 17.39 -2.88
C PRO A 129 -4.80 17.92 -2.01
N GLU A 130 -4.57 17.33 -0.84
CA GLU A 130 -3.47 17.68 0.06
C GLU A 130 -2.39 16.59 0.11
N TYR A 131 -2.28 15.75 -0.93
CA TYR A 131 -1.41 14.57 -0.96
C TYR A 131 0.00 14.82 -0.43
N VAL A 132 0.64 15.94 -0.80
CA VAL A 132 1.99 16.27 -0.33
C VAL A 132 2.09 16.33 1.20
N LYS A 133 1.05 16.82 1.89
CA LYS A 133 1.01 16.91 3.35
C LYS A 133 0.69 15.57 4.02
N THR A 134 -0.01 14.70 3.31
CA THR A 134 -0.62 13.46 3.84
C THR A 134 0.06 12.19 3.33
N ALA A 135 1.09 12.31 2.49
CA ALA A 135 1.81 11.19 1.89
C ALA A 135 2.81 10.50 2.83
N ASP A 136 3.15 11.12 3.96
CA ASP A 136 4.12 10.63 4.95
C ASP A 136 3.47 10.01 6.22
#